data_AF-A0A3N7AGA1-F1
#
_entry.id   AF-A0A3N7AGA1-F1
#
_cell.length_a   1.000
_cell.length_b   1.000
_cell.length_c   1.000
_cell.angle_alpha   90.00
_cell.angle_beta   90.00
_cell.angle_gamma   90.00
#
_symmetry.space_group_name_H-M   'P 1'
#
loop_
_entity.id
_entity.type
_entity.pdbx_description
1 polymer ?
#
loop_
_entity_poly.entity_id
_entity_poly.type
_entity_poly.pdbx_seq_one_letter_code
_entity_poly.pdbx_strand_id
1 'polypeptide(L)' 'MILLETYPDGRFITNIHFPSKQGLVSLLFFDLKNNLGKIIISNTNFSDKKGNDAFYGIWNMPEKYQTKL' A
#
# COMPACT_ATOMS: atom_id res chain seq x y z
N MET A 1 -7.42 13.95 0.51
CA MET A 1 -6.38 14.22 1.53
C MET A 1 -5.21 13.32 1.24
N ILE A 2 -3.98 13.85 1.21
CA ILE A 2 -2.76 13.06 1.03
C ILE A 2 -2.08 12.99 2.40
N LEU A 3 -1.88 11.80 2.93
CA LEU A 3 -1.11 11.57 4.15
C LEU A 3 0.20 10.88 3.76
N LEU A 4 1.33 11.51 4.11
CA LEU A 4 2.66 10.97 3.91
C LEU A 4 3.23 10.54 5.26
N GLU A 5 3.57 9.26 5.37
CA GLU A 5 4.26 8.69 6.53
C GLU A 5 5.65 8.25 6.09
N THR A 6 6.69 8.68 6.82
CA THR A 6 8.09 8.34 6.56
C THR A 6 8.67 7.61 7.76
N TYR A 7 9.41 6.53 7.51
CA TYR A 7 10.07 5.73 8.54
C TYR A 7 11.58 6.04 8.59
N PRO A 8 12.24 5.86 9.75
CA PRO A 8 13.67 6.15 9.91
C PRO A 8 14.60 5.36 8.99
N ASP A 9 14.13 4.22 8.46
CA ASP A 9 14.88 3.37 7.54
C ASP A 9 14.70 3.73 6.06
N GLY A 10 14.12 4.90 5.78
CA GLY A 10 13.91 5.40 4.43
C GLY A 10 12.68 4.83 3.75
N ARG A 11 11.85 4.04 4.45
CA ARG A 11 10.54 3.65 3.91
C ARG A 11 9.59 4.84 3.93
N PHE A 12 8.74 4.96 2.92
CA PHE A 12 7.66 5.93 2.95
C PHE A 12 6.37 5.36 2.36
N ILE A 13 5.26 5.79 2.94
CA ILE A 13 3.91 5.43 2.54
C ILE A 13 3.14 6.72 2.24
N THR A 14 2.54 6.80 1.06
CA THR A 14 1.56 7.85 0.75
C THR A 14 0.18 7.23 0.62
N ASN A 15 -0.77 7.77 1.37
CA ASN A 15 -2.17 7.42 1.29
C ASN A 15 -2.92 8.57 0.62
N ILE A 16 -3.50 8.29 -0.55
CA ILE A 16 -4.33 9.24 -1.28
C ILE A 16 -5.78 8.80 -1.11
N HIS A 17 -6.52 9.57 -0.31
CA HIS A 17 -7.95 9.38 -0.13
C HIS A 17 -8.73 10.41 -0.96
N PHE A 18 -9.61 9.92 -1.84
CA PHE A 18 -10.50 10.73 -2.68
C PHE A 18 -11.93 10.70 -2.13
N PRO A 19 -12.32 11.60 -1.20
CA PRO A 19 -13.61 11.56 -0.52
C PRO A 19 -14.83 11.74 -1.45
N SER A 20 -14.64 12.27 -2.67
CA SER A 20 -15.71 12.52 -3.64
C SER A 20 -16.13 11.29 -4.46
N LYS A 21 -15.38 10.18 -4.41
CA LYS A 21 -15.77 8.89 -5.00
C LYS A 21 -15.63 7.83 -3.92
N GLN A 22 -16.77 7.43 -3.33
CA GLN A 22 -16.83 6.36 -2.31
C GLN A 22 -15.92 5.19 -2.71
N GLY A 23 -14.82 4.97 -1.97
CA GLY A 23 -14.02 3.75 -2.06
C GLY A 23 -12.78 3.79 -2.95
N LEU A 24 -12.39 4.91 -3.59
CA LEU A 24 -11.10 4.97 -4.29
C LEU A 24 -9.96 5.34 -3.33
N VAL A 25 -9.05 4.39 -3.08
CA VAL A 25 -7.84 4.55 -2.27
C VAL A 25 -6.62 4.17 -3.08
N SER A 26 -5.58 5.01 -3.05
CA SER A 26 -4.27 4.64 -3.54
C SER A 26 -3.24 4.67 -2.43
N LEU A 27 -2.50 3.58 -2.28
CA LEU A 27 -1.34 3.48 -1.39
C LEU A 27 -0.09 3.26 -2.22
N LEU A 28 0.90 4.11 -2.06
CA LEU A 28 2.23 3.86 -2.61
C LEU A 28 3.19 3.64 -1.46
N PHE A 29 4.00 2.59 -1.58
CA PHE A 29 5.03 2.23 -0.64
C PHE A 29 6.36 2.08 -1.36
N PHE A 30 7.40 2.62 -0.76
CA PHE A 30 8.75 2.48 -1.25
C PHE A 30 9.70 2.12 -0.12
N ASP A 31 10.56 1.14 -0.39
CA ASP A 31 11.66 0.72 0.45
C ASP A 31 12.95 0.88 -0.35
N LEU A 32 13.64 1.99 -0.08
CA LEU A 32 14.89 2.36 -0.73
C LEU A 32 16.03 1.37 -0.43
N LYS A 33 16.01 0.74 0.75
CA LYS A 33 17.07 -0.20 1.15
C LYS A 33 17.02 -1.48 0.33
N ASN A 34 15.80 -1.94 0.02
CA ASN A 34 15.58 -3.17 -0.74
C ASN A 34 15.25 -2.92 -2.22
N ASN A 35 15.27 -1.65 -2.69
CA ASN A 35 14.84 -1.24 -4.03
C ASN A 35 13.43 -1.75 -4.40
N LEU A 36 12.52 -1.77 -3.42
CA LEU A 36 11.15 -2.26 -3.62
C LEU A 36 10.17 -1.10 -3.67
N GLY A 37 9.35 -1.05 -4.72
CA GLY A 37 8.19 -0.17 -4.82
C GLY A 37 6.91 -0.99 -4.93
N LYS A 38 5.86 -0.61 -4.20
CA LYS A 38 4.52 -1.20 -4.29
C LYS A 38 3.52 -0.08 -4.52
N ILE A 39 2.69 -0.21 -5.56
CA ILE A 39 1.55 0.67 -5.81
C ILE A 39 0.29 -0.17 -5.71
N ILE A 40 -0.60 0.21 -4.80
CA ILE A 40 -1.91 -0.39 -4.62
C ILE A 40 -2.96 0.66 -4.97
N ILE A 41 -3.85 0.31 -5.89
CA ILE A 41 -5.00 1.13 -6.26
C ILE A 41 -6.22 0.26 -6.05
N SER A 42 -7.10 0.68 -5.14
CA SER A 42 -8.34 -0.02 -4.87
C SER A 42 -9.53 0.91 -5.07
N ASN A 43 -10.61 0.36 -5.60
CA ASN A 43 -11.93 1.00 -5.69
C ASN A 43 -12.92 0.36 -4.71
N THR A 44 -12.42 -0.32 -3.67
CA THR A 44 -13.22 -0.88 -2.58
C THR A 44 -12.98 -0.11 -1.29
N ASN A 45 -14.02 0.01 -0.48
CA ASN A 45 -13.92 0.64 0.83
C ASN A 45 -13.02 -0.19 1.74
N PHE A 46 -11.86 0.35 2.10
CA PHE A 46 -10.86 -0.31 2.95
C PHE A 46 -11.31 -0.47 4.40
N SER A 47 -12.33 0.29 4.81
CA SER A 47 -12.81 0.31 6.19
C SER A 47 -13.53 -0.98 6.59
N ASP A 48 -13.80 -1.89 5.64
CA ASP A 48 -14.35 -3.22 5.93
C ASP A 48 -13.26 -4.28 6.05
N LYS A 49 -13.56 -5.35 6.79
CA LYS A 49 -12.62 -6.45 7.04
C LYS A 49 -12.07 -7.06 5.75
N LYS A 50 -12.89 -7.11 4.69
CA LYS A 50 -12.52 -7.70 3.38
C LYS A 50 -11.48 -6.86 2.64
N GLY A 51 -11.61 -5.52 2.68
CA GLY A 51 -10.65 -4.59 2.11
C GLY A 51 -9.30 -4.70 2.81
N ASN A 52 -9.32 -4.86 4.14
CA ASN A 52 -8.12 -5.04 4.95
C ASN A 52 -7.42 -6.39 4.65
N ASP A 53 -8.19 -7.48 4.58
CA ASP A 53 -7.66 -8.81 4.23
C ASP A 53 -7.06 -8.83 2.81
N ALA A 54 -7.73 -8.22 1.83
CA ALA A 54 -7.25 -8.11 0.46
C ALA A 54 -5.95 -7.29 0.37
N PHE A 55 -5.85 -6.23 1.16
CA PHE A 55 -4.66 -5.40 1.23
C PHE A 55 -3.45 -6.13 1.76
N TYR A 56 -3.55 -6.76 2.93
CA TYR A 56 -2.43 -7.50 3.51
C TYR A 56 -2.05 -8.71 2.65
N GLY A 57 -3.01 -9.33 1.96
CA GLY A 57 -2.74 -10.38 0.97
C GLY A 57 -1.83 -9.91 -0.17
N ILE A 58 -2.12 -8.76 -0.77
CA ILE A 58 -1.29 -8.17 -1.84
C ILE A 58 0.04 -7.66 -1.27
N TRP A 59 0.01 -7.05 -0.09
CA TRP A 59 1.20 -6.50 0.56
C TRP A 59 2.26 -7.56 0.85
N ASN A 60 1.84 -8.76 1.26
CA ASN A 60 2.74 -9.86 1.64
C ASN A 60 3.15 -10.76 0.46
N MET A 61 2.51 -10.65 -0.71
CA MET A 61 2.86 -11.44 -1.89
C MET A 61 4.32 -11.30 -2.34
N PRO A 62 4.94 -10.11 -2.36
CA PRO A 62 6.32 -9.94 -2.79
C PRO A 62 7.35 -10.68 -1.93
N GLU A 63 7.13 -10.84 -0.62
CA GLU A 63 8.01 -11.61 0.27
C GLU A 63 8.11 -13.09 -0.17
N LYS A 64 7.03 -13.61 -0.76
CA LYS A 64 6.99 -14.99 -1.29
C LYS A 64 7.87 -15.21 -2.53
N TYR A 65 8.22 -14.15 -3.25
CA TYR A 65 9.00 -14.23 -4.48
C TYR A 65 10.42 -13.66 -4.32
N GLN A 66 10.74 -13.06 -3.17
CA GLN A 66 12.02 -12.41 -2.90
C GLN A 66 13.20 -13.39 -2.80
N THR A 67 12.95 -14.66 -2.49
CA THR A 67 13.96 -15.74 -2.44
C THR A 67 14.06 -16.58 -3.72
N LYS A 68 13.26 -16.25 -4.75
CA LYS A 68 13.16 -17.02 -6.00
C LYS A 68 13.73 -16.30 -7.23
N LEU A 69 14.36 -15.14 -7.04
CA LEU A 69 15.00 -14.35 -8.09
C LEU A 69 16.51 -14.32 -7.91
#